data_AF-A0A534V5E6-F1
#
_entry.id   AF-A0A534V5E6-F1
#
_cell.length_a   1.000
_cell.length_b   1.000
_cell.length_c   1.000
_cell.angle_alpha   90.00
_cell.angle_beta   90.00
_cell.angle_gamma   90.00
#
_symmetry.space_group_name_H-M   'P 1'
#
loop_
_entity.id
_entity.type
_entity.pdbx_description
1 polymer ?
#
loop_
_entity_poly.entity_id
_entity_poly.type
_entity_poly.pdbx_seq_one_letter_code
_entity_poly.pdbx_strand_id
1 'polypeptide(L)' 'MRSLLRGAVAAALAIPVAGTAATWDLDPAHTSVQFSVRHMMVSNVRGEFGKVSGTVQADEADPTRSKIEA' A
#
# COMPACT_ATOMS: atom_id res chain seq x y z
N MET A 1 28.66 -40.05 38.11
CA MET A 1 29.71 -39.48 37.24
C MET A 1 29.40 -39.85 35.81
N ARG A 2 29.25 -38.84 34.92
CA ARG A 2 28.98 -38.91 33.46
C ARG A 2 27.53 -39.35 33.12
N SER A 3 26.75 -38.69 32.29
CA SER A 3 26.97 -37.59 31.35
C SER A 3 25.59 -37.02 30.96
N LEU A 4 25.58 -35.74 30.62
CA LEU A 4 24.46 -34.81 30.49
C LEU A 4 23.64 -34.95 29.19
N LEU A 5 22.42 -34.42 29.25
CA LEU A 5 21.63 -33.69 28.24
C LEU A 5 22.10 -33.80 26.78
N ARG A 6 21.24 -34.25 25.85
CA ARG A 6 21.09 -33.67 24.48
C ARG A 6 19.72 -34.00 23.88
N GLY A 7 18.99 -32.97 23.46
CA GLY A 7 17.78 -33.16 22.65
C GLY A 7 16.84 -31.97 22.62
N ALA A 8 17.36 -30.74 22.71
CA ALA A 8 16.59 -29.55 22.40
C ALA A 8 17.13 -28.94 21.10
N VAL A 9 16.21 -28.32 20.37
CA VAL A 9 16.42 -27.34 19.29
C VAL A 9 16.52 -27.91 17.88
N ALA A 10 15.41 -27.80 17.15
CA ALA A 10 15.36 -27.06 15.88
C ALA A 10 13.89 -26.79 15.51
N ALA A 11 13.27 -25.82 16.19
CA ALA A 11 12.09 -25.16 15.64
C ALA A 11 12.57 -24.38 14.42
N ALA A 12 12.41 -24.95 13.23
CA ALA A 12 12.71 -24.29 11.98
C ALA A 12 11.77 -23.09 11.82
N LEU A 13 12.38 -21.91 11.96
CA LEU A 13 11.92 -20.57 11.68
C LEU A 13 10.75 -20.52 10.68
N ALA A 14 9.54 -20.26 11.17
CA ALA A 14 8.53 -19.61 10.35
C ALA A 14 9.00 -18.17 10.13
N ILE A 15 9.73 -17.92 9.03
CA ILE A 15 9.98 -16.57 8.56
C ILE A 15 8.64 -16.10 7.98
N PRO A 16 7.97 -15.10 8.58
CA PRO A 16 6.82 -14.53 7.92
C PRO A 16 7.31 -13.93 6.60
N VAL A 17 6.87 -14.50 5.47
CA VAL A 17 6.92 -13.79 4.19
C VAL A 17 5.97 -12.61 4.37
N ALA A 18 6.52 -11.48 4.81
CA ALA A 18 5.83 -10.21 4.65
C ALA A 18 5.66 -10.04 3.13
N GLY A 19 4.41 -9.88 2.68
CA GLY A 19 4.11 -9.55 1.29
C GLY A 19 5.02 -8.40 0.85
N THR A 20 5.74 -8.61 -0.24
CA THR A 20 6.59 -7.56 -0.80
C THR A 20 5.68 -6.53 -1.44
N ALA A 21 5.38 -5.44 -0.73
CA ALA A 21 4.66 -4.33 -1.33
C ALA A 21 5.51 -3.73 -2.46
N ALA A 22 4.95 -3.65 -3.66
CA ALA A 22 5.59 -3.01 -4.80
C ALA A 22 5.33 -1.49 -4.74
N THR A 23 6.38 -0.70 -4.99
CA THR A 23 6.29 0.76 -4.96
C THR A 23 6.20 1.31 -6.39
N TRP A 24 5.23 2.18 -6.63
CA TRP A 24 4.92 2.78 -7.92
C TRP A 24 4.79 4.30 -7.78
N ASP A 25 5.42 5.06 -8.67
CA ASP A 25 5.22 6.51 -8.74
C ASP A 25 4.03 6.86 -9.63
N LEU A 26 3.25 7.86 -9.23
CA LEU A 26 2.13 8.37 -10.02
C LEU A 26 2.66 9.12 -11.24
N ASP A 27 2.26 8.67 -12.43
CA ASP A 27 2.54 9.40 -13.68
C ASP A 27 1.61 10.62 -13.80
N PRO A 28 2.14 11.86 -13.80
CA PRO A 28 1.32 13.07 -13.89
C PRO A 28 0.50 13.20 -15.17
N ALA A 29 0.90 12.52 -16.26
CA ALA A 29 0.15 12.57 -17.52
C ALA A 29 -1.11 11.69 -17.51
N HIS A 30 -1.14 10.70 -16.62
CA HIS A 30 -2.21 9.69 -16.53
C HIS A 30 -2.89 9.66 -15.15
N THR A 31 -2.62 10.66 -14.32
CA THR A 31 -3.20 10.81 -12.99
C THR A 31 -3.92 12.15 -12.90
N SER A 32 -5.15 12.15 -12.39
CA SER A 32 -5.93 13.37 -12.16
C SER A 32 -6.59 13.31 -10.78
N VAL A 33 -6.69 14.47 -10.11
CA VAL A 33 -7.45 14.61 -8.86
C VAL A 33 -8.60 15.57 -9.12
N GLN A 34 -9.80 15.02 -9.25
CA GLN A 34 -10.99 15.73 -9.66
C GLN A 34 -11.96 15.89 -8.49
N PHE A 35 -12.73 16.97 -8.53
CA PHE A 35 -13.83 17.20 -7.59
C PHE A 35 -15.10 17.59 -8.33
N SER A 36 -16.23 17.35 -7.68
CA SER A 36 -17.52 17.83 -8.15
C SER A 36 -18.36 18.32 -6.99
N VAL A 37 -18.94 19.51 -7.15
CA VAL A 37 -19.79 20.15 -6.14
C VAL A 37 -21.15 20.44 -6.77
N ARG A 38 -22.21 20.06 -6.06
CA ARG A 38 -23.58 20.36 -6.48
C ARG A 38 -23.86 21.85 -6.32
N HIS A 39 -24.39 22.46 -7.37
CA HIS A 39 -24.72 23.88 -7.42
C HIS A 39 -26.23 24.07 -7.51
N MET A 40 -26.81 24.62 -6.42
CA MET A 40 -28.23 24.94 -6.27
C MET A 40 -29.20 23.80 -6.65
N MET A 41 -28.82 22.54 -6.44
CA MET A 41 -29.59 21.34 -6.80
C MET A 41 -29.82 21.10 -8.30
N VAL A 42 -29.39 21.99 -9.18
CA VAL A 42 -29.66 21.91 -10.63
C VAL A 42 -28.48 21.33 -11.40
N SER A 43 -27.26 21.74 -11.07
CA SER A 43 -26.06 21.34 -11.83
C SER A 43 -24.93 20.92 -10.91
N ASN A 44 -23.88 20.36 -11.52
CA ASN A 44 -22.63 20.04 -10.84
C ASN A 44 -21.51 20.86 -11.46
N VAL A 45 -20.79 21.60 -10.62
CA VAL A 45 -19.52 22.23 -10.99
C VAL A 45 -18.44 21.15 -10.86
N ARG A 46 -17.65 20.98 -11.90
CA ARG A 46 -16.51 20.04 -11.93
C ARG A 46 -15.22 20.84 -11.98
N GLY A 47 -14.23 20.39 -11.23
CA GLY A 47 -12.89 20.96 -11.26
C GLY A 47 -11.84 19.88 -11.03
N GLU A 48 -10.59 20.26 -11.25
CA GLU A 48 -9.43 19.39 -11.13
C GLU A 48 -8.27 20.19 -10.53
N PHE A 49 -7.51 19.56 -9.64
CA PHE A 49 -6.23 20.09 -9.20
C PHE A 49 -5.20 19.88 -10.30
N GLY A 50 -4.23 20.80 -10.42
CA GLY A 50 -3.21 20.75 -11.48
C GLY A 50 -2.27 19.55 -11.38
N LYS A 51 -0.99 19.71 -11.72
CA LYS A 51 -0.04 18.59 -11.66
C LYS A 51 -0.01 17.96 -10.27
N VAL A 52 -0.22 16.65 -10.22
CA VAL A 52 -0.17 15.84 -9.00
C VAL A 52 1.02 14.89 -9.07
N SER A 53 1.65 14.67 -7.93
CA SER A 53 2.70 13.68 -7.72
C SER A 53 2.34 12.82 -6.52
N GLY A 54 2.86 11.61 -6.46
CA GLY A 54 2.66 10.73 -5.32
C GLY A 54 3.24 9.35 -5.58
N THR A 55 3.16 8.50 -4.56
CA THR A 55 3.69 7.14 -4.58
C THR A 55 2.68 6.17 -3.98
N VAL A 56 2.54 5.01 -4.59
CA VAL A 56 1.68 3.91 -4.16
C VAL A 56 2.56 2.74 -3.74
N GLN A 57 2.34 2.23 -2.53
CA GLN A 57 2.89 0.97 -2.05
C GLN A 57 1.76 -0.06 -2.09
N ALA A 58 1.76 -0.93 -3.09
CA ALA A 58 0.71 -1.93 -3.31
C ALA A 58 1.16 -3.31 -2.84
N ASP A 59 0.45 -3.90 -1.89
CA ASP A 59 0.61 -5.29 -1.49
C ASP A 59 -0.41 -6.15 -2.27
N GLU A 60 0.08 -6.91 -3.25
CA GLU A 60 -0.75 -7.75 -4.13
C GLU A 60 -1.36 -8.95 -3.38
N ALA A 61 -0.75 -9.40 -2.28
CA ALA A 61 -1.24 -10.52 -1.49
C ALA A 61 -2.33 -10.07 -0.49
N ASP A 62 -2.21 -8.84 0.03
CA ASP A 62 -3.20 -8.24 0.93
C ASP A 62 -3.40 -6.73 0.65
N PRO A 63 -4.42 -6.37 -0.16
CA PRO A 63 -4.68 -4.97 -0.50
C PRO A 63 -4.94 -4.05 0.69
N THR A 64 -5.39 -4.59 1.84
CA THR A 64 -5.66 -3.78 3.04
C THR A 64 -4.39 -3.21 3.68
N ARG A 65 -3.23 -3.76 3.31
CA ARG A 65 -1.90 -3.31 3.74
C ARG A 65 -1.26 -2.30 2.78
N SER A 66 -1.93 -1.97 1.68
CA SER A 66 -1.43 -1.01 0.70
C SER A 66 -1.55 0.43 1.22
N LYS A 67 -0.65 1.30 0.76
CA LYS A 67 -0.58 2.72 1.16
C LYS A 67 -0.41 3.63 -0.07
N ILE A 68 -0.96 4.84 0.02
CA ILE A 68 -0.82 5.90 -0.99
C ILE A 68 -0.41 7.19 -0.28
N GLU A 69 0.57 7.90 -0.83
CA GLU A 69 1.01 9.24 -0.40
C GLU A 69 1.03 10.18 -1.61
N ALA A 70 0.50 11.40 -1.45
CA ALA A 70 0.40 12.42 -2.50
C ALA A 70 0.51 13.83 -1.88
#